data_AF-A0A397BKH6-F1
#
_entry.id   AF-A0A397BKH6-F1
#
_cell.length_a   1.000
_cell.length_b   1.000
_cell.length_c   1.000
_cell.angle_alpha   90.00
_cell.angle_beta   90.00
_cell.angle_gamma   90.00
#
_symmetry.space_group_name_H-M   'P 1'
#
loop_
_entity.id
_entity.type
_entity.pdbx_description
1 polymer ?
#
loop_
_entity_poly.entity_id
_entity_poly.type
_entity_poly.pdbx_seq_one_letter_code
_entity_poly.pdbx_strand_id
1 'polypeptide(L)'
;HTFATRDALLALFPYKTVLFLEECVCVMLTPFVLSVWLPSNADEIVDFIQAHSVTVPGVGTVCRFAEFDFKAYGGQAKMESSFLNFKRHHPSWHGPIEGEDLVHNVSRFRDNELERSLRMGDSLIGPEMYMTRTMLGDSMFHSTAGGGLMSQSHQLLQSQAIHMALGGGGPHSSEYYWLQKV
;
A
#
# COMPACT_ATOMS: atom_id res chain seq x y z
N HIS A 1 9.06 -14.53 16.02
CA HIS A 1 8.38 -15.56 15.22
C HIS A 1 7.35 -16.26 16.11
N THR A 2 6.08 -15.85 16.07
CA THR A 2 5.02 -16.38 16.94
C THR A 2 4.02 -17.17 16.10
N PHE A 3 3.58 -18.32 16.59
CA PHE A 3 2.58 -19.16 15.91
C PHE A 3 1.27 -18.40 15.65
N ALA A 4 0.85 -17.53 16.57
CA ALA A 4 -0.33 -16.68 16.38
C ALA A 4 -0.23 -15.79 15.12
N THR A 5 0.94 -15.19 14.85
CA THR A 5 1.16 -14.38 13.64
C THR A 5 1.17 -15.24 12.38
N ARG A 6 1.73 -16.46 12.46
CA ARG A 6 1.68 -17.42 11.34
C ARG A 6 0.25 -17.80 11.01
N ASP A 7 -0.57 -18.11 12.02
CA ASP A 7 -1.94 -18.57 11.81
C ASP A 7 -2.83 -17.45 11.28
N ALA A 8 -2.67 -16.22 11.78
CA ALA A 8 -3.31 -15.03 11.22
C ALA A 8 -2.90 -14.80 9.75
N LEU A 9 -1.62 -15.00 9.41
CA LEU A 9 -1.15 -14.89 8.04
C LEU A 9 -1.73 -16.01 7.14
N LEU A 10 -1.80 -17.24 7.62
CA LEU A 10 -2.41 -18.36 6.89
C LEU A 10 -3.93 -18.19 6.70
N ALA A 11 -4.60 -17.42 7.55
CA ALA A 11 -6.00 -17.05 7.34
C ALA A 11 -6.18 -16.09 6.15
N LEU A 12 -5.21 -15.20 5.89
CA LEU A 12 -5.24 -14.32 4.71
C LEU A 12 -4.65 -15.00 3.46
N PHE A 13 -3.73 -15.95 3.64
CA PHE A 13 -3.02 -16.65 2.57
C PHE A 13 -3.15 -18.18 2.74
N PRO A 14 -4.34 -18.75 2.50
CA PRO A 14 -4.56 -20.18 2.62
C PRO A 14 -3.77 -20.94 1.55
N TYR A 15 -3.51 -22.22 1.82
CA TYR A 15 -2.90 -23.12 0.84
C TYR A 15 -3.81 -23.30 -0.38
N LYS A 16 -3.23 -23.43 -1.58
CA LYS A 16 -3.99 -23.62 -2.83
C LYS A 16 -4.96 -24.81 -2.79
N THR A 17 -4.58 -25.90 -2.13
CA THR A 17 -5.44 -27.07 -1.96
C THR A 17 -6.66 -26.79 -1.09
N VAL A 18 -6.51 -25.95 -0.06
CA VAL A 18 -7.60 -25.52 0.81
C VAL A 18 -8.55 -24.61 0.03
N LEU A 19 -8.01 -23.64 -0.74
CA LEU A 19 -8.81 -22.76 -1.59
C LEU A 19 -9.67 -23.55 -2.59
N PHE A 20 -9.08 -24.54 -3.26
CA PHE A 20 -9.82 -25.38 -4.20
C PHE A 20 -10.97 -26.16 -3.53
N LEU A 21 -10.74 -26.71 -2.33
CA LEU A 21 -11.79 -27.39 -1.57
C LEU A 21 -12.88 -26.41 -1.12
N GLU A 22 -12.50 -25.22 -0.66
CA GLU A 22 -13.42 -24.15 -0.28
C GLU A 22 -14.29 -23.73 -1.47
N GLU A 23 -13.72 -23.57 -2.67
CA GLU A 23 -14.47 -23.28 -3.89
C GLU A 23 -15.52 -24.37 -4.19
N CYS A 24 -15.16 -25.65 -4.09
CA CYS A 24 -16.11 -26.75 -4.24
C CYS A 24 -17.23 -26.69 -3.19
N VAL A 25 -16.89 -26.42 -1.93
CA VAL A 25 -17.87 -26.29 -0.85
C VAL A 25 -18.76 -25.06 -1.05
N CYS A 26 -18.21 -23.94 -1.50
CA CYS A 26 -18.94 -22.70 -1.78
C CYS A 26 -20.01 -22.91 -2.87
N VAL A 27 -19.73 -23.68 -3.92
CA VAL A 27 -20.73 -24.01 -4.95
C VAL A 27 -21.93 -24.74 -4.33
N MET A 28 -21.70 -25.64 -3.38
CA MET A 28 -22.76 -26.39 -2.70
C MET A 28 -23.46 -25.55 -1.61
N LEU A 29 -22.72 -24.69 -0.91
CA LEU A 29 -23.21 -23.90 0.23
C LEU A 29 -24.00 -22.67 -0.22
N THR A 30 -23.62 -22.04 -1.33
CA THR A 30 -24.29 -20.84 -1.87
C THR A 30 -25.81 -21.01 -2.02
N PRO A 31 -26.35 -22.05 -2.68
CA PRO A 31 -27.80 -22.21 -2.78
C PRO A 31 -28.49 -22.40 -1.42
N PHE A 32 -27.81 -23.01 -0.44
CA PHE A 32 -28.34 -23.17 0.92
C PHE A 32 -28.39 -21.82 1.66
N VAL A 33 -27.30 -21.05 1.60
CA VAL A 33 -27.24 -19.71 2.20
C VAL A 33 -28.29 -18.79 1.58
N LEU A 34 -28.41 -18.79 0.25
CA LEU A 34 -29.39 -17.95 -0.45
C LEU A 34 -30.85 -18.34 -0.18
N SER A 35 -31.15 -19.63 0.02
CA SER A 35 -32.53 -20.08 0.21
C SER A 35 -33.02 -20.01 1.65
N VAL A 36 -32.13 -20.14 2.64
CA VAL A 36 -32.52 -20.25 4.06
C VAL A 36 -32.00 -19.08 4.89
N TRP A 37 -30.72 -18.75 4.74
CA TRP A 37 -30.06 -17.78 5.64
C TRP A 37 -30.28 -16.34 5.20
N LEU A 38 -30.13 -16.07 3.90
CA LEU A 38 -30.27 -14.73 3.36
C LEU A 38 -31.69 -14.16 3.54
N PRO A 39 -32.79 -14.90 3.28
CA PRO A 39 -34.15 -14.37 3.45
C PRO A 39 -34.46 -14.01 4.90
N SER A 40 -33.90 -14.78 5.86
CA SER A 40 -34.10 -14.54 7.28
C SER A 40 -33.43 -13.24 7.77
N ASN A 41 -32.41 -12.75 7.07
CA ASN A 41 -31.69 -11.51 7.39
C ASN A 41 -31.94 -10.39 6.36
N ALA A 42 -32.89 -10.59 5.43
CA ALA A 42 -33.11 -9.67 4.32
C ALA A 42 -33.58 -8.29 4.80
N ASP A 43 -34.43 -8.24 5.82
CA ASP A 43 -34.94 -6.99 6.39
C ASP A 43 -33.80 -6.14 6.95
N GLU A 44 -32.89 -6.73 7.73
CA GLU A 44 -31.71 -6.03 8.28
C GLU A 44 -30.79 -5.50 7.18
N ILE A 45 -30.60 -6.26 6.10
CA ILE A 45 -29.80 -5.83 4.95
C ILE A 45 -30.46 -4.64 4.25
N VAL A 46 -31.77 -4.68 4.04
CA VAL A 46 -32.53 -3.59 3.42
C VAL A 46 -32.48 -2.34 4.28
N ASP A 47 -32.67 -2.49 5.59
CA ASP A 47 -32.56 -1.40 6.56
C ASP A 47 -31.16 -0.79 6.56
N PHE A 48 -30.11 -1.62 6.49
CA PHE A 48 -28.73 -1.15 6.37
C PHE A 48 -28.52 -0.33 5.10
N ILE A 49 -28.98 -0.83 3.94
CA ILE A 49 -28.82 -0.15 2.65
C ILE A 49 -29.56 1.19 2.67
N GLN A 50 -30.79 1.23 3.18
CA GLN A 50 -31.56 2.48 3.28
C GLN A 50 -30.89 3.47 4.24
N ALA A 51 -30.47 3.00 5.41
CA ALA A 51 -29.83 3.83 6.43
C ALA A 51 -28.47 4.37 5.97
N HIS A 52 -27.73 3.64 5.14
CA HIS A 52 -26.36 3.97 4.70
C HIS A 52 -26.27 4.38 3.22
N SER A 53 -27.37 4.74 2.57
CA SER A 53 -27.35 5.33 1.23
C SER A 53 -27.37 6.85 1.30
N VAL A 54 -26.50 7.51 0.54
CA VAL A 54 -26.44 8.98 0.41
C VAL A 54 -26.36 9.33 -1.08
N THR A 55 -27.04 10.40 -1.50
CA THR A 55 -26.99 10.87 -2.89
C THR A 55 -25.97 11.99 -3.01
N VAL A 56 -24.93 11.78 -3.82
CA VAL A 56 -23.87 12.76 -4.06
C VAL A 56 -24.13 13.45 -5.42
N PRO A 57 -24.16 14.80 -5.47
CA PRO A 57 -24.36 15.53 -6.72
C PRO A 57 -23.32 15.15 -7.79
N GLY A 58 -23.79 14.80 -9.00
CA GLY A 58 -22.95 14.41 -10.12
C GLY A 58 -22.43 12.96 -10.10
N VAL A 59 -22.62 12.22 -9.01
CA VAL A 59 -22.22 10.80 -8.88
C VAL A 59 -23.44 9.87 -8.77
N GLY A 60 -24.47 10.29 -8.02
CA GLY A 60 -25.67 9.49 -7.74
C GLY A 60 -25.68 8.90 -6.32
N THR A 61 -26.53 7.88 -6.11
CA THR A 61 -26.66 7.22 -4.81
C THR A 61 -25.48 6.28 -4.57
N VAL A 62 -24.72 6.57 -3.52
CA VAL A 62 -23.57 5.79 -3.08
C VAL A 62 -23.73 5.37 -1.63
N CYS A 63 -22.92 4.40 -1.22
CA CYS A 63 -22.85 4.01 0.18
C CYS A 63 -22.14 5.13 0.97
N ARG A 64 -22.71 5.54 2.11
CA ARG A 64 -22.22 6.64 2.97
C ARG A 64 -20.74 6.48 3.35
N PHE A 65 -20.28 5.24 3.54
CA PHE A 65 -18.86 4.96 3.85
C PHE A 65 -17.89 5.39 2.75
N ALA A 66 -18.36 5.49 1.49
CA ALA A 66 -17.53 5.89 0.36
C ALA A 66 -17.31 7.41 0.25
N GLU A 67 -18.11 8.22 0.95
CA GLU A 67 -17.95 9.68 0.99
C GLU A 67 -16.81 10.12 1.92
N PHE A 68 -16.26 9.20 2.72
CA PHE A 68 -15.23 9.47 3.73
C PHE A 68 -15.70 10.48 4.81
N ASP A 69 -16.87 10.26 5.40
CA ASP A 69 -17.36 11.09 6.51
C ASP A 69 -16.58 10.84 7.82
N PHE A 70 -15.57 11.68 8.07
CA PHE A 70 -14.75 11.64 9.28
C PHE A 70 -15.52 11.99 10.56
N LYS A 71 -16.66 12.67 10.48
CA LYS A 71 -17.46 12.98 11.69
C LYS A 71 -18.20 11.75 12.17
N ALA A 72 -18.75 10.98 11.23
CA ALA A 72 -19.47 9.75 11.55
C ALA A 72 -18.53 8.56 11.80
N TYR A 73 -17.43 8.45 11.04
CA TYR A 73 -16.60 7.24 11.01
C TYR A 73 -15.10 7.49 11.28
N GLY A 74 -14.74 8.69 11.74
CA GLY A 74 -13.37 9.13 12.06
C GLY A 74 -12.52 8.12 12.83
N GLY A 75 -13.08 7.51 13.86
CA GLY A 75 -12.35 6.54 14.70
C GLY A 75 -12.16 5.15 14.07
N GLN A 76 -12.63 4.91 12.84
CA GLN A 76 -12.52 3.61 12.18
C GLN A 76 -11.25 3.54 11.34
N ALA A 77 -10.29 2.70 11.75
CA ALA A 77 -9.03 2.50 11.05
C ALA A 77 -9.20 2.12 9.56
N LYS A 78 -10.28 1.39 9.21
CA LYS A 78 -10.59 1.05 7.82
C LYS A 78 -10.93 2.28 6.99
N MET A 79 -11.67 3.22 7.55
CA MET A 79 -12.03 4.47 6.85
C MET A 79 -10.78 5.33 6.63
N GLU A 80 -9.98 5.57 7.67
CA GLU A 80 -8.73 6.34 7.56
C GLU A 80 -7.77 5.73 6.54
N SER A 81 -7.54 4.41 6.63
CA SER A 81 -6.66 3.69 5.71
C SER A 81 -7.18 3.76 4.27
N SER A 82 -8.49 3.65 4.08
CA SER A 82 -9.11 3.74 2.76
C SER A 82 -9.00 5.15 2.18
N PHE A 83 -9.20 6.19 2.99
CA PHE A 83 -9.03 7.59 2.58
C PHE A 83 -7.59 7.86 2.16
N LEU A 84 -6.61 7.48 2.99
CA LEU A 84 -5.19 7.65 2.68
C LEU A 84 -4.79 6.90 1.40
N ASN A 85 -5.30 5.68 1.21
CA ASN A 85 -5.04 4.91 0.00
C ASN A 85 -5.65 5.57 -1.24
N PHE A 86 -6.87 6.09 -1.12
CA PHE A 86 -7.54 6.80 -2.20
C PHE A 86 -6.80 8.09 -2.58
N LYS A 87 -6.46 8.93 -1.59
CA LYS A 87 -5.71 10.17 -1.79
C LYS A 87 -4.34 9.95 -2.43
N ARG A 88 -3.65 8.85 -2.08
CA ARG A 88 -2.37 8.46 -2.69
C ARG A 88 -2.49 8.20 -4.20
N HIS A 89 -3.58 7.58 -4.65
CA HIS A 89 -3.80 7.26 -6.06
C HIS A 89 -4.51 8.39 -6.84
N HIS A 90 -5.15 9.32 -6.14
CA HIS A 90 -5.86 10.45 -6.73
C HIS A 90 -5.42 11.78 -6.08
N PRO A 91 -4.18 12.26 -6.32
CA PRO A 91 -3.62 13.40 -5.60
C PRO A 91 -4.31 14.73 -5.90
N SER A 92 -4.91 14.88 -7.08
CA SER A 92 -5.68 16.08 -7.45
C SER A 92 -7.09 16.11 -6.88
N TRP A 93 -7.59 14.98 -6.35
CA TRP A 93 -8.88 14.93 -5.69
C TRP A 93 -8.78 15.59 -4.31
N HIS A 94 -9.76 16.40 -3.97
CA HIS A 94 -9.86 17.13 -2.71
C HIS A 94 -10.98 16.51 -1.86
N GLY A 95 -10.62 16.04 -0.67
CA GLY A 95 -11.53 15.42 0.28
C GLY A 95 -12.05 16.39 1.35
N PRO A 96 -12.76 15.86 2.36
CA PRO A 96 -13.17 16.61 3.54
C PRO A 96 -11.96 17.19 4.29
N ILE A 97 -12.14 18.36 4.90
CA ILE A 97 -11.07 19.10 5.59
C ILE A 97 -10.42 18.22 6.67
N GLU A 98 -11.23 17.49 7.42
CA GLU A 98 -10.77 16.59 8.48
C GLU A 98 -9.85 15.48 7.94
N GLY A 99 -10.12 14.97 6.73
CA GLY A 99 -9.28 13.98 6.07
C GLY A 99 -7.99 14.57 5.50
N GLU A 100 -8.04 15.78 4.95
CA GLU A 100 -6.83 16.49 4.49
C GLU A 100 -5.91 16.83 5.66
N ASP A 101 -6.47 17.22 6.81
CA ASP A 101 -5.72 17.44 8.05
C ASP A 101 -5.04 16.14 8.52
N LEU A 102 -5.73 15.00 8.43
CA LEU A 102 -5.14 13.69 8.71
C LEU A 102 -3.94 13.41 7.80
N VAL A 103 -4.07 13.63 6.49
CA VAL A 103 -2.96 13.45 5.53
C VAL A 103 -1.78 14.34 5.89
N HIS A 104 -2.03 15.63 6.17
CA HIS A 104 -1.01 16.57 6.56
C HIS A 104 -0.28 16.15 7.86
N ASN A 105 -1.03 15.71 8.88
CA ASN A 105 -0.46 15.24 10.14
C ASN A 105 0.40 13.99 9.96
N VAL A 106 -0.06 13.03 9.16
CA VAL A 106 0.69 11.80 8.85
C VAL A 106 1.98 12.14 8.07
N SER A 107 1.90 13.02 7.07
CA SER A 107 3.07 13.48 6.32
C SER A 107 4.08 14.19 7.21
N ARG A 108 3.62 15.12 8.04
CA ARG A 108 4.48 15.83 9.01
C ARG A 108 5.16 14.87 9.97
N PHE A 109 4.44 13.88 10.50
CA PHE A 109 5.02 12.89 11.40
C PHE A 109 6.09 12.06 10.69
N ARG A 110 5.81 11.59 9.48
CA ARG A 110 6.78 10.85 8.66
C ARG A 110 8.06 11.66 8.41
N ASP A 111 7.92 12.94 8.07
CA ASP A 111 9.07 13.80 7.75
C ASP A 111 9.92 14.06 9.01
N ASN A 112 9.28 14.31 10.16
CA ASN A 112 9.98 14.44 11.45
C ASN A 112 10.72 13.16 11.86
N GLU A 113 10.12 11.97 11.66
CA GLU A 113 10.76 10.68 11.96
C GLU A 113 11.94 10.40 11.01
N LEU A 114 11.83 10.79 9.74
CA LEU A 114 12.92 10.70 8.78
C LEU A 114 14.10 11.58 9.21
N GLU A 115 13.83 12.84 9.60
CA GLU A 115 14.87 13.74 10.11
C GLU A 115 15.54 13.20 11.37
N ARG A 116 14.76 12.64 12.32
CA ARG A 116 15.31 11.99 13.52
C ARG A 116 16.22 10.83 13.15
N SER A 117 15.79 9.99 12.20
CA SER A 117 16.59 8.87 11.71
C SER A 117 17.89 9.33 11.05
N LEU A 118 17.86 10.42 10.28
CA LEU A 118 19.05 11.02 9.67
C LEU A 118 20.02 11.58 10.73
N ARG A 119 19.53 12.27 11.76
CA ARG A 119 20.34 12.80 12.87
C ARG A 119 20.97 11.71 13.74
N MET A 120 20.26 10.59 13.94
CA MET A 120 20.82 9.41 14.59
C MET A 120 21.96 8.80 13.76
N GLY A 121 21.84 8.80 12.43
CA GLY A 121 22.89 8.36 11.50
C GLY A 121 24.14 9.26 11.55
N ASP A 122 23.96 10.58 11.67
CA ASP A 122 25.06 11.55 11.81
C ASP A 122 25.78 11.45 13.16
N SER A 123 25.15 10.89 14.21
CA SER A 123 25.78 10.70 15.53
C SER A 123 26.82 9.58 15.56
N LEU A 124 26.87 8.73 14.52
CA LEU A 124 27.94 7.76 14.27
C LEU A 124 29.08 8.35 13.42
N ILE A 125 28.95 9.60 12.97
CA ILE A 125 29.93 10.36 12.21
C ILE A 125 30.26 11.63 13.00
N GLY A 126 31.05 11.47 14.06
CA GLY A 126 31.56 12.60 14.84
C GLY A 126 32.36 13.60 13.99
N PRO A 127 32.68 14.80 14.53
CA PRO A 127 33.23 15.96 13.80
C PRO A 127 34.66 15.80 13.25
N GLU A 128 35.19 14.57 13.19
CA GLU A 128 36.52 14.23 12.65
C GLU A 128 36.53 14.02 11.12
N MET A 129 35.51 14.48 10.38
CA MET A 129 35.45 14.21 8.93
C MET A 129 34.91 15.39 8.09
N TYR A 130 35.23 16.62 8.46
CA TYR A 130 34.97 17.79 7.59
C TYR A 130 35.92 17.87 6.38
N MET A 131 36.79 16.87 6.15
CA MET A 131 37.76 16.89 5.05
C MET A 131 37.66 15.71 4.07
N THR A 132 36.58 14.92 4.08
CA THR A 132 36.42 13.79 3.14
C THR A 132 35.27 13.93 2.15
N ARG A 133 34.39 14.93 2.32
CA ARG A 133 33.23 15.11 1.42
C ARG A 133 33.61 15.60 0.01
N THR A 134 34.79 16.18 -0.17
CA THR A 134 35.26 16.67 -1.49
C THR A 134 36.12 15.67 -2.26
N MET A 135 36.54 14.53 -1.68
CA MET A 135 37.37 13.53 -2.38
C MET A 135 36.69 12.17 -2.59
N LEU A 136 35.56 11.90 -1.92
CA LEU A 136 34.72 10.71 -2.18
C LEU A 136 33.87 10.85 -3.47
N GLY A 137 33.76 12.05 -4.05
CA GLY A 137 33.06 12.30 -5.31
C GLY A 137 33.82 11.86 -6.56
N ASP A 138 35.16 11.87 -6.52
CA ASP A 138 35.99 11.62 -7.71
C ASP A 138 36.64 10.22 -7.74
N SER A 139 36.44 9.40 -6.70
CA SER A 139 37.00 8.05 -6.61
C SER A 139 36.05 6.94 -7.07
N MET A 140 34.81 7.26 -7.46
CA MET A 140 33.87 6.26 -8.01
C MET A 140 34.08 5.92 -9.50
N PHE A 141 34.98 6.63 -10.22
CA PHE A 141 35.20 6.41 -11.66
C PHE A 141 36.60 5.86 -12.03
N HIS A 142 37.47 5.50 -11.08
CA HIS A 142 38.73 4.83 -11.43
C HIS A 142 38.99 3.58 -10.59
N SER A 143 38.71 2.43 -11.20
CA SER A 143 39.04 1.10 -10.68
C SER A 143 40.51 0.80 -10.94
N THR A 144 41.31 0.57 -9.87
CA THR A 144 42.48 -0.36 -9.74
C THR A 144 43.27 0.07 -8.50
N ALA A 145 43.52 -0.72 -7.47
CA ALA A 145 43.84 -2.14 -7.41
C ALA A 145 43.40 -2.75 -6.06
N GLY A 146 42.85 -3.96 -6.08
CA GLY A 146 42.59 -4.74 -4.86
C GLY A 146 41.33 -5.61 -4.92
N GLY A 147 41.41 -6.71 -5.68
CA GLY A 147 40.59 -7.92 -5.65
C GLY A 147 39.19 -7.92 -5.01
N GLY A 148 38.15 -7.98 -5.85
CA GLY A 148 36.81 -8.41 -5.47
C GLY A 148 35.88 -8.45 -6.68
N LEU A 149 35.72 -9.62 -7.30
CA LEU A 149 34.82 -9.84 -8.44
C LEU A 149 33.36 -9.66 -7.99
N MET A 150 32.79 -8.47 -8.20
CA MET A 150 31.34 -8.30 -8.19
C MET A 150 30.76 -8.86 -9.49
N SER A 151 29.77 -9.75 -9.37
CA SER A 151 29.07 -10.36 -10.50
C SER A 151 28.38 -9.31 -11.37
N GLN A 152 28.46 -9.47 -12.69
CA GLN A 152 27.87 -8.59 -13.71
C GLN A 152 26.35 -8.36 -13.49
N SER A 153 25.65 -9.31 -12.86
CA SER A 153 24.24 -9.18 -12.48
C SER A 153 23.99 -8.10 -11.42
N HIS A 154 24.95 -7.86 -10.53
CA HIS A 154 24.84 -6.87 -9.46
C HIS A 154 24.99 -5.43 -9.99
N GLN A 155 25.70 -5.24 -11.11
CA GLN A 155 25.85 -3.94 -11.76
C GLN A 155 24.57 -3.50 -12.49
N LEU A 156 23.84 -4.45 -13.10
CA LEU A 156 22.58 -4.15 -13.81
C LEU A 156 21.42 -3.83 -12.86
N LEU A 157 21.38 -4.48 -11.69
CA LEU A 157 20.38 -4.18 -10.64
C LEU A 157 20.54 -2.78 -10.07
N GLN A 158 21.78 -2.31 -9.91
CA GLN A 158 22.05 -0.97 -9.41
C GLN A 158 21.73 0.12 -10.43
N SER A 159 21.97 -0.12 -11.73
CA SER A 159 21.63 0.88 -12.76
C SER A 159 20.12 1.05 -12.94
N GLN A 160 19.33 -0.03 -12.82
CA GLN A 160 17.85 0.05 -12.86
C GLN A 160 17.25 0.76 -11.66
N ALA A 161 17.80 0.55 -10.46
CA ALA A 161 17.33 1.21 -9.24
C ALA A 161 17.54 2.73 -9.29
N ILE A 162 18.67 3.17 -9.84
CA ILE A 162 19.01 4.60 -9.98
C ILE A 162 18.10 5.29 -11.02
N HIS A 163 17.76 4.60 -12.12
CA HIS A 163 16.85 5.14 -13.14
C HIS A 163 15.41 5.29 -12.65
N MET A 164 14.96 4.42 -11.71
CA MET A 164 13.64 4.53 -11.07
C MET A 164 13.55 5.65 -10.03
N ALA A 165 14.66 6.03 -9.40
CA ALA A 165 14.68 7.05 -8.35
C ALA A 165 14.68 8.49 -8.91
N LEU A 166 15.19 8.70 -10.12
CA LEU A 166 15.35 10.03 -10.74
C LEU A 166 14.31 10.35 -11.81
N GLY A 167 13.51 9.38 -12.26
CA GLY A 167 12.40 9.59 -13.19
C GLY A 167 11.06 9.31 -12.52
N GLY A 168 10.23 10.34 -12.32
CA GLY A 168 8.85 10.22 -11.84
C GLY A 168 7.91 9.56 -12.85
N GLY A 169 8.16 8.31 -13.20
CA GLY A 169 7.34 7.47 -14.06
C GLY A 169 7.56 6.02 -13.69
N GLY A 170 6.57 5.39 -13.06
CA GLY A 170 6.62 3.97 -12.72
C GLY A 170 6.86 3.09 -13.95
N PRO A 171 7.37 1.86 -13.76
CA PRO A 171 7.58 0.94 -14.86
C PRO A 171 6.23 0.67 -15.55
N HIS A 172 6.17 0.95 -16.85
CA HIS A 172 5.11 0.46 -17.73
C HIS A 172 5.21 -1.07 -17.69
N SER A 173 4.36 -1.72 -16.88
CA SER A 173 4.22 -3.16 -16.87
C SER A 173 3.89 -3.58 -18.30
N SER A 174 4.77 -4.37 -18.89
CA SER A 174 4.50 -5.09 -20.12
C SER A 174 3.52 -6.22 -19.77
N GLU A 175 2.27 -5.84 -19.49
CA GLU A 175 1.16 -6.72 -19.08
C GLU A 175 0.55 -7.50 -20.26
N TYR A 176 1.16 -7.43 -21.46
CA TYR A 176 0.61 -8.00 -22.69
C TYR A 176 1.38 -9.21 -23.25
N TYR A 177 2.39 -9.74 -22.55
CA TYR A 177 3.17 -10.88 -23.04
C TYR A 177 2.33 -12.16 -23.26
N TRP A 178 1.16 -12.26 -22.64
CA TRP A 178 0.23 -13.38 -22.81
C TRP A 178 -0.75 -13.21 -23.98
N LEU A 179 -0.81 -12.04 -24.63
CA LEU A 179 -1.71 -11.79 -25.78
C LEU A 179 -1.10 -12.12 -27.15
N GLN A 180 0.15 -12.61 -27.21
CA GLN A 180 0.83 -12.90 -28.48
C GLN A 180 0.96 -14.40 -28.78
N LYS A 181 0.15 -15.24 -28.12
CA LYS A 181 0.05 -16.68 -28.42
C LYS A 181 -1.37 -17.04 -28.85
N VAL A 182 -1.76 -16.51 -30.00
CA VAL A 182 -2.81 -17.06 -30.87
C VAL A 182 -2.28 -17.01 -32.30
#